data_AF-A0A8H9HBK1-F1
#
_entry.id   AF-A0A8H9HBK1-F1
#
_cell.length_a   1.000
_cell.length_b   1.000
_cell.length_c   1.000
_cell.angle_alpha   90.00
_cell.angle_beta   90.00
_cell.angle_gamma   90.00
#
_symmetry.space_group_name_H-M   'P 1'
#
loop_
_entity.id
_entity.type
_entity.pdbx_description
1 polymer ?
#
loop_
_entity_poly.entity_id
_entity_poly.type
_entity_poly.pdbx_seq_one_letter_code
_entity_poly.pdbx_strand_id
1 'polypeptide(L)'
;MSVLEALRGLVLEARTVGVMLRLPPHLLKGADEPTSFTIEFVVGRPRPDGLVEDRVFLYEVVADRRRIHRESLVEVRTRTEEVLFERDENGIELYGDLDENERANAHKTVIADNETFLGVLGADTESAVALAYGWFDRHLAVIHPGAEYVHLPSRLDVDAVFTNAMNAGLTRADTGISRLDFEDMRVGALSIPSDVVDELVETLRKTGGTVMLSTRNGDHALLTLDDDGEPVVRRLVAHHEVETGPGAEDRRSFSLRLREESDGTRRFMNLLPILFQLRGQWMSAASSSWRSWRTPCTPGSRRSSSSAGSPGSEGQPWSRSARRRGRMSDEARVERVRG
;
A
#
# COMPACT_ATOMS: atom_id res chain seq x y z
N MET A 1 2.22 -3.71 11.46
CA MET A 1 1.64 -2.36 11.36
C MET A 1 2.80 -1.40 11.44
N SER A 2 2.99 -0.61 10.39
CA SER A 2 3.99 0.46 10.33
C SER A 2 3.57 1.63 11.22
N VAL A 3 4.54 2.49 11.58
CA VAL A 3 4.30 3.71 12.37
C VAL A 3 3.28 4.63 11.70
N LEU A 4 3.40 4.85 10.38
CA LEU A 4 2.46 5.69 9.63
C LEU A 4 1.07 5.06 9.50
N GLU A 5 0.94 3.74 9.42
CA GLU A 5 -0.38 3.09 9.47
C GLU A 5 -1.03 3.26 10.83
N ALA A 6 -0.26 3.16 11.93
CA ALA A 6 -0.79 3.38 13.26
C ALA A 6 -1.31 4.81 13.40
N LEU A 7 -0.55 5.80 12.93
CA LEU A 7 -0.98 7.21 12.91
C LEU A 7 -2.21 7.43 12.01
N ARG A 8 -2.22 6.88 10.79
CA ARG A 8 -3.39 6.96 9.90
C ARG A 8 -4.62 6.31 10.53
N GLY A 9 -4.44 5.15 11.15
CA GLY A 9 -5.49 4.45 11.89
C GLY A 9 -6.01 5.26 13.07
N LEU A 10 -5.11 5.92 13.83
CA LEU A 10 -5.47 6.83 14.92
C LEU A 10 -6.44 7.93 14.45
N VAL A 11 -6.18 8.52 13.29
CA VAL A 11 -7.00 9.62 12.74
C VAL A 11 -8.29 9.14 12.08
N LEU A 12 -8.26 8.03 11.31
CA LEU A 12 -9.38 7.66 10.44
C LEU A 12 -10.36 6.63 11.02
N GLU A 13 -9.94 5.81 11.98
CA GLU A 13 -10.82 4.77 12.52
C GLU A 13 -11.80 5.38 13.54
N ALA A 14 -13.10 5.33 13.23
CA ALA A 14 -14.15 5.58 14.21
C ALA A 14 -14.10 4.52 15.32
N ARG A 15 -14.28 4.92 16.58
CA ARG A 15 -14.16 4.00 17.73
C ARG A 15 -15.33 4.09 18.67
N THR A 16 -15.68 2.95 19.24
CA THR A 16 -16.61 2.93 20.38
C THR A 16 -15.88 3.39 21.64
N VAL A 17 -16.57 4.13 22.49
CA VAL A 17 -16.06 4.59 23.78
C VAL A 17 -15.49 3.41 24.58
N GLY A 18 -14.28 3.57 25.11
CA GLY A 18 -13.61 2.58 25.96
C GLY A 18 -12.90 1.44 25.22
N VAL A 19 -12.98 1.38 23.89
CA VAL A 19 -12.17 0.44 23.08
C VAL A 19 -10.71 0.90 23.07
N MET A 20 -9.79 -0.04 23.32
CA MET A 20 -8.35 0.24 23.33
C MET A 20 -7.84 0.69 21.96
N LEU A 21 -6.97 1.70 21.96
CA LEU A 21 -6.25 2.17 20.79
C LEU A 21 -5.28 1.10 20.28
N ARG A 22 -5.31 0.85 18.97
CA ARG A 22 -4.38 -0.06 18.28
C ARG A 22 -3.03 0.61 18.07
N LEU A 23 -2.35 0.87 19.18
CA LEU A 23 -0.98 1.38 19.19
C LEU A 23 -0.03 0.20 19.43
N PRO A 24 0.67 -0.29 18.39
CA PRO A 24 1.79 -1.19 18.63
C PRO A 24 2.80 -0.43 19.50
N PRO A 25 3.23 -0.98 20.64
CA PRO A 25 4.19 -0.29 21.48
C PRO A 25 5.49 -0.18 20.67
N HIS A 26 5.87 1.04 20.30
CA HIS A 26 7.18 1.30 19.71
C HIS A 26 8.17 1.43 20.88
N LEU A 27 8.61 0.27 21.39
CA LEU A 27 9.37 0.08 22.63
C LEU A 27 10.81 0.66 22.63
N LEU A 28 11.05 1.78 21.94
CA LEU A 28 12.33 2.48 22.03
C LEU A 28 12.44 3.30 23.32
N LYS A 29 11.31 3.70 23.93
CA LYS A 29 11.24 4.36 25.25
C LYS A 29 9.97 3.90 25.98
N GLY A 30 10.13 3.38 27.20
CA GLY A 30 9.09 3.13 28.21
C GLY A 30 7.89 2.24 27.82
N ALA A 31 7.70 1.11 28.51
CA ALA A 31 6.46 0.34 28.39
C ALA A 31 5.21 1.10 28.88
N ASP A 32 5.42 2.12 29.72
CA ASP A 32 4.39 2.91 30.40
C ASP A 32 4.31 4.36 29.91
N GLU A 33 5.09 4.74 28.89
CA GLU A 33 5.05 6.09 28.32
C GLU A 33 4.09 6.16 27.12
N PRO A 34 3.31 7.25 27.00
CA PRO A 34 2.53 7.50 25.79
C PRO A 34 3.41 7.57 24.54
N THR A 35 2.89 7.08 23.43
CA THR A 35 3.53 7.22 22.11
C THR A 35 3.21 8.61 21.54
N SER A 36 4.24 9.33 21.11
CA SER A 36 4.13 10.62 20.42
C SER A 36 4.38 10.44 18.92
N PHE A 37 3.53 11.06 18.11
CA PHE A 37 3.70 11.22 16.68
C PHE A 37 3.69 12.70 16.34
N THR A 38 4.61 13.11 15.47
CA THR A 38 4.65 14.44 14.88
C THR A 38 4.85 14.26 13.38
N ILE A 39 3.99 14.88 12.57
CA ILE A 39 4.09 14.84 11.11
C ILE A 39 3.82 16.21 10.52
N GLU A 40 4.69 16.62 9.60
CA GLU A 40 4.50 17.79 8.75
C GLU A 40 4.14 17.32 7.34
N PHE A 41 3.11 17.91 6.75
CA PHE A 41 2.66 17.52 5.42
C PHE A 41 2.04 18.69 4.64
N VAL A 42 2.06 18.56 3.31
CA VAL A 42 1.56 19.56 2.38
C VAL A 42 0.26 19.08 1.74
N VAL A 43 -0.72 19.96 1.68
CA VAL A 43 -2.02 19.74 1.04
C VAL A 43 -2.24 20.79 -0.05
N GLY A 44 -2.41 20.34 -1.28
CA GLY A 44 -2.80 21.21 -2.39
C GLY A 44 -4.30 21.53 -2.34
N ARG A 45 -4.65 22.81 -2.20
CA ARG A 45 -6.02 23.31 -2.26
C ARG A 45 -6.29 23.89 -3.66
N PRO A 46 -7.23 23.33 -4.44
CA PRO A 46 -7.65 23.93 -5.70
C PRO A 46 -8.23 25.33 -5.47
N ARG A 47 -7.79 26.31 -6.25
CA ARG A 47 -8.32 27.66 -6.27
C ARG A 47 -9.32 27.86 -7.41
N PRO A 48 -10.23 28.84 -7.30
CA PRO A 48 -11.21 29.14 -8.36
C PRO A 48 -10.59 29.53 -9.71
N ASP A 49 -9.34 30.02 -9.70
CA ASP A 49 -8.56 30.40 -10.89
C ASP A 49 -7.89 29.18 -11.59
N GLY A 50 -8.09 27.97 -11.07
CA GLY A 50 -7.50 26.73 -11.60
C GLY A 50 -6.09 26.44 -11.09
N LEU A 51 -5.51 27.31 -10.25
CA LEU A 51 -4.22 27.06 -9.61
C LEU A 51 -4.39 26.19 -8.35
N VAL A 52 -3.31 25.59 -7.88
CA VAL A 52 -3.26 24.87 -6.60
C VAL A 52 -2.46 25.69 -5.61
N GLU A 53 -3.03 25.91 -4.44
CA GLU A 53 -2.37 26.53 -3.31
C GLU A 53 -1.88 25.46 -2.34
N ASP A 54 -0.58 25.43 -2.09
CA ASP A 54 -0.01 24.55 -1.10
C ASP A 54 -0.24 25.11 0.31
N ARG A 55 -0.81 24.27 1.18
CA ARG A 55 -1.05 24.52 2.60
C ARG A 55 -0.19 23.54 3.39
N VAL A 56 0.58 24.01 4.35
CA VAL A 56 1.45 23.17 5.17
C VAL A 56 0.81 22.99 6.55
N PHE A 57 0.76 21.76 7.03
CA PHE A 57 0.20 21.42 8.33
C PHE A 57 1.23 20.66 9.16
N LEU A 58 1.29 20.98 10.44
CA LEU A 58 1.95 20.21 11.48
C LEU A 58 0.88 19.57 12.36
N TYR A 59 0.86 18.24 12.42
CA TYR A 59 -0.03 17.48 13.29
C TYR A 59 0.77 16.73 14.35
N GLU A 60 0.39 16.92 15.61
CA GLU A 60 0.95 16.20 16.75
C GLU A 60 -0.15 15.41 17.45
N VAL A 61 0.16 14.18 17.85
CA VAL A 61 -0.70 13.38 18.73
C VAL A 61 0.12 12.54 19.70
N VAL A 62 -0.26 12.60 20.97
CA VAL A 62 0.32 11.82 22.07
C VAL A 62 -0.75 10.92 22.65
N ALA A 63 -0.55 9.61 22.59
CA ALA A 63 -1.57 8.63 22.94
C ALA A 63 -0.99 7.38 23.59
N ASP A 64 -1.75 6.76 24.49
CA ASP A 64 -1.50 5.40 24.97
C ASP A 64 -2.60 4.44 24.50
N ARG A 65 -2.61 3.19 24.96
CA ARG A 65 -3.64 2.21 24.54
C ARG A 65 -5.06 2.55 24.99
N ARG A 66 -5.26 3.54 25.84
CA ARG A 66 -6.55 3.88 26.47
C ARG A 66 -7.08 5.22 25.97
N ARG A 67 -6.22 6.23 25.81
CA ARG A 67 -6.65 7.59 25.48
C ARG A 67 -5.62 8.40 24.68
N ILE A 68 -6.10 9.46 24.07
CA ILE A 68 -5.32 10.59 23.55
C ILE A 68 -5.04 11.53 24.72
N HIS A 69 -3.77 11.77 25.02
CA HIS A 69 -3.31 12.70 26.07
C HIS A 69 -3.11 14.11 25.53
N ARG A 70 -2.59 14.23 24.31
CA ARG A 70 -2.42 15.52 23.62
C ARG A 70 -2.69 15.38 22.14
N GLU A 71 -3.18 16.44 21.54
CA GLU A 71 -3.37 16.54 20.10
C GLU A 71 -3.32 17.99 19.67
N SER A 72 -2.66 18.30 18.56
CA SER A 72 -2.68 19.65 18.00
C SER A 72 -2.61 19.62 16.48
N LEU A 73 -3.23 20.62 15.87
CA LEU A 73 -3.10 20.88 14.45
C LEU A 73 -2.73 22.35 14.25
N VAL A 74 -1.60 22.58 13.59
CA VAL A 74 -1.08 23.90 13.27
C VAL A 74 -0.99 24.02 11.76
N GLU A 75 -1.48 25.14 11.23
CA GLU A 75 -1.21 25.54 9.86
C GLU A 75 0.04 26.41 9.82
N VAL A 76 1.08 25.90 9.14
CA VAL A 76 2.35 26.60 9.00
C VAL A 76 2.29 27.47 7.76
N ARG A 77 2.41 28.79 7.94
CA ARG A 77 2.51 29.77 6.85
C ARG A 77 3.92 30.35 6.82
N THR A 78 4.31 30.94 5.68
CA THR A 78 5.67 31.47 5.45
C THR A 78 6.16 32.45 6.52
N ARG A 79 5.26 33.14 7.23
CA ARG A 79 5.61 34.17 8.24
C ARG A 79 4.92 33.99 9.59
N THR A 80 4.02 33.02 9.72
CA THR A 80 3.17 32.85 10.91
C THR A 80 2.80 31.38 11.05
N GLU A 81 2.73 30.90 12.28
CA GLU A 81 2.05 29.66 12.62
C GLU A 81 0.66 30.01 13.14
N GLU A 82 -0.36 29.35 12.58
CA GLU A 82 -1.74 29.48 13.04
C GLU A 82 -2.15 28.16 13.65
N VAL A 83 -2.21 28.11 14.98
CA VAL A 83 -2.80 26.98 15.69
C VAL A 83 -4.27 26.93 15.34
N LEU A 84 -4.80 25.76 14.98
CA LEU A 84 -6.23 25.57 14.69
C LEU A 84 -6.96 25.01 15.92
N PHE A 85 -6.36 24.00 16.55
CA PHE A 85 -6.83 23.48 17.84
C PHE A 85 -5.69 22.86 18.62
N GLU A 86 -5.86 22.82 19.93
CA GLU A 86 -5.04 22.06 20.87
C GLU A 86 -5.94 21.25 21.80
N ARG A 87 -5.46 20.08 22.18
CA ARG A 87 -6.06 19.22 23.19
C ARG A 87 -5.01 18.86 24.22
N ASP A 88 -5.35 19.02 25.49
CA ASP A 88 -4.54 18.63 26.62
C ASP A 88 -5.40 18.05 27.76
N GLU A 89 -4.89 18.07 28.99
CA GLU A 89 -5.60 17.61 30.18
C GLU A 89 -6.79 18.51 30.59
N ASN A 90 -6.78 19.77 30.15
CA ASN A 90 -7.81 20.77 30.48
C ASN A 90 -8.97 20.75 29.48
N GLY A 91 -8.81 20.09 28.34
CA GLY A 91 -9.85 19.92 27.33
C GLY A 91 -9.33 20.25 25.93
N ILE A 92 -10.21 20.80 25.11
CA ILE A 92 -9.89 21.25 23.75
C ILE A 92 -9.99 22.78 23.71
N GLU A 93 -8.99 23.43 23.14
CA GLU A 93 -8.99 24.84 22.79
C GLU A 93 -9.02 24.97 21.27
N LEU A 94 -9.86 25.88 20.77
CA LEU A 94 -10.00 26.18 19.34
C LEU A 94 -9.49 27.59 19.11
N TYR A 95 -8.94 27.83 17.93
CA TYR A 95 -8.36 29.12 17.58
C TYR A 95 -8.73 29.51 16.14
N GLY A 96 -8.53 30.79 15.83
CA GLY A 96 -8.86 31.36 14.51
C GLY A 96 -10.33 31.12 14.13
N ASP A 97 -10.57 30.85 12.85
CA ASP A 97 -11.91 30.58 12.31
C ASP A 97 -12.59 29.35 12.94
N LEU A 98 -11.82 28.46 13.59
CA LEU A 98 -12.35 27.26 14.22
C LEU A 98 -13.06 27.56 15.54
N ASP A 99 -12.67 28.62 16.26
CA ASP A 99 -13.28 29.01 17.53
C ASP A 99 -14.70 29.57 17.35
N GLU A 100 -14.99 30.17 16.19
CA GLU A 100 -16.33 30.66 15.86
C GLU A 100 -17.25 29.55 15.30
N ASN A 101 -16.71 28.35 15.07
CA ASN A 101 -17.45 27.25 14.47
C ASN A 101 -18.34 26.54 15.52
N GLU A 102 -19.66 26.73 15.44
CA GLU A 102 -20.63 26.13 16.37
C GLU A 102 -20.51 24.60 16.47
N ARG A 103 -20.26 23.94 15.32
CA ARG A 103 -20.14 22.48 15.26
C ARG A 103 -18.85 22.00 15.93
N ALA A 104 -17.73 22.68 15.69
CA ALA A 104 -16.46 22.36 16.35
C ALA A 104 -16.60 22.53 17.86
N ASN A 105 -17.23 23.62 18.31
CA ASN A 105 -17.51 23.87 19.73
C ASN A 105 -18.39 22.80 20.37
N ALA A 106 -19.45 22.34 19.68
CA ALA A 106 -20.28 21.24 20.17
C ALA A 106 -19.45 19.95 20.37
N HIS A 107 -18.54 19.65 19.44
CA HIS A 107 -17.70 18.45 19.49
C HIS A 107 -16.72 18.42 20.67
N LYS A 108 -16.25 19.58 21.15
CA LYS A 108 -15.37 19.69 22.33
C LYS A 108 -15.92 18.95 23.55
N THR A 109 -17.26 18.95 23.69
CA THR A 109 -17.95 18.46 24.88
C THR A 109 -18.33 16.97 24.82
N VAL A 110 -18.33 16.38 23.62
CA VAL A 110 -18.85 15.02 23.39
C VAL A 110 -17.81 14.03 22.89
N ILE A 111 -16.62 14.50 22.49
CA ILE A 111 -15.54 13.64 22.00
C ILE A 111 -15.08 12.64 23.06
N ALA A 112 -14.85 11.39 22.66
CA ALA A 112 -14.33 10.37 23.56
C ALA A 112 -12.82 10.52 23.80
N ASP A 113 -12.38 10.07 24.97
CA ASP A 113 -10.96 10.07 25.35
C ASP A 113 -10.06 9.32 24.35
N ASN A 114 -10.61 8.31 23.66
CA ASN A 114 -9.91 7.45 22.70
C ASN A 114 -10.13 7.86 21.22
N GLU A 115 -10.67 9.05 20.97
CA GLU A 115 -10.87 9.60 19.62
C GLU A 115 -10.00 10.82 19.41
N THR A 116 -9.52 11.03 18.18
CA THR A 116 -8.79 12.22 17.77
C THR A 116 -9.77 13.31 17.34
N PHE A 117 -9.55 14.55 17.75
CA PHE A 117 -10.38 15.68 17.35
C PHE A 117 -10.30 15.93 15.85
N LEU A 118 -9.12 15.74 15.24
CA LEU A 118 -8.98 15.77 13.78
C LEU A 118 -9.87 14.72 13.10
N GLY A 119 -9.95 13.51 13.67
CA GLY A 119 -10.73 12.41 13.12
C GLY A 119 -12.24 12.67 13.14
N VAL A 120 -12.75 13.22 14.25
CA VAL A 120 -14.18 13.49 14.40
C VAL A 120 -14.60 14.75 13.63
N LEU A 121 -13.80 15.81 13.66
CA LEU A 121 -14.16 17.09 13.02
C LEU A 121 -13.88 17.12 11.51
N GLY A 122 -12.80 16.48 11.07
CA GLY A 122 -12.31 16.56 9.70
C GLY A 122 -13.17 15.83 8.67
N ALA A 123 -14.00 14.87 9.09
CA ALA A 123 -14.84 14.08 8.20
C ALA A 123 -16.00 14.87 7.57
N ASP A 124 -16.46 15.95 8.22
CA ASP A 124 -17.76 16.58 7.92
C ASP A 124 -17.70 18.11 7.75
N THR A 125 -16.54 18.68 7.39
CA THR A 125 -16.39 20.14 7.21
C THR A 125 -15.74 20.49 5.87
N GLU A 126 -15.96 21.71 5.37
CA GLU A 126 -15.12 22.33 4.33
C GLU A 126 -14.22 23.36 5.01
N SER A 127 -13.22 22.88 5.76
CA SER A 127 -12.33 23.71 6.58
C SER A 127 -10.85 23.32 6.38
N ALA A 128 -9.92 24.09 6.96
CA ALA A 128 -8.52 23.71 7.06
C ALA A 128 -8.34 22.33 7.73
N VAL A 129 -9.17 22.02 8.73
CA VAL A 129 -9.20 20.71 9.41
C VAL A 129 -9.61 19.60 8.44
N ALA A 130 -10.56 19.85 7.54
CA ALA A 130 -10.97 18.86 6.54
C ALA A 130 -9.91 18.62 5.45
N LEU A 131 -9.14 19.65 5.09
CA LEU A 131 -7.97 19.49 4.22
C LEU A 131 -6.92 18.59 4.88
N ALA A 132 -6.61 18.85 6.15
CA ALA A 132 -5.68 18.04 6.93
C ALA A 132 -6.16 16.58 7.06
N TYR A 133 -7.42 16.37 7.45
CA TYR A 133 -8.03 15.04 7.53
C TYR A 133 -8.04 14.33 6.17
N GLY A 134 -8.42 15.04 5.11
CA GLY A 134 -8.43 14.54 3.74
C GLY A 134 -7.07 14.06 3.26
N TRP A 135 -5.97 14.62 3.79
CA TRP A 135 -4.63 14.12 3.52
C TRP A 135 -4.41 12.72 4.08
N PHE A 136 -4.78 12.46 5.34
CA PHE A 136 -4.71 11.11 5.92
C PHE A 136 -5.61 10.13 5.17
N ASP A 137 -6.82 10.55 4.84
CA ASP A 137 -7.81 9.70 4.17
C ASP A 137 -7.39 9.32 2.74
N ARG A 138 -7.02 10.32 1.92
CA ARG A 138 -6.89 10.16 0.46
C ARG A 138 -5.46 10.24 -0.07
N HIS A 139 -4.54 10.88 0.64
CA HIS A 139 -3.19 11.17 0.10
C HIS A 139 -2.08 10.36 0.78
N LEU A 140 -2.25 9.98 2.05
CA LEU A 140 -1.28 9.14 2.74
C LEU A 140 -1.38 7.68 2.26
N ALA A 141 -0.50 7.31 1.32
CA ALA A 141 -0.32 5.93 0.87
C ALA A 141 0.87 5.27 1.58
N VAL A 142 0.62 4.23 2.38
CA VAL A 142 1.68 3.48 3.05
C VAL A 142 2.14 2.30 2.19
N ILE A 143 3.40 2.34 1.75
CA ILE A 143 4.00 1.29 0.93
C ILE A 143 4.88 0.40 1.80
N HIS A 144 4.40 -0.80 2.12
CA HIS A 144 5.14 -1.78 2.95
C HIS A 144 6.38 -2.32 2.23
N PRO A 145 7.42 -2.78 2.96
CA PRO A 145 8.63 -3.36 2.37
C PRO A 145 8.35 -4.45 1.32
N GLY A 146 7.36 -5.32 1.57
CA GLY A 146 6.94 -6.37 0.64
C GLY A 146 5.83 -5.98 -0.34
N ALA A 147 5.53 -4.69 -0.51
CA ALA A 147 4.55 -4.25 -1.50
C ALA A 147 5.13 -4.37 -2.91
N GLU A 148 4.34 -5.00 -3.80
CA GLU A 148 4.68 -5.21 -5.20
C GLU A 148 3.77 -4.36 -6.09
N TYR A 149 4.33 -3.83 -7.19
CA TYR A 149 3.53 -3.25 -8.26
C TYR A 149 3.00 -4.39 -9.13
N VAL A 150 1.80 -4.86 -8.81
CA VAL A 150 1.23 -6.08 -9.38
C VAL A 150 1.16 -6.05 -10.92
N HIS A 151 0.95 -4.88 -11.52
CA HIS A 151 0.87 -4.75 -12.98
C HIS A 151 2.24 -4.67 -13.68
N LEU A 152 3.36 -4.75 -12.96
CA LEU A 152 4.69 -4.58 -13.51
C LEU A 152 4.95 -5.51 -14.72
N PRO A 153 4.76 -6.84 -14.64
CA PRO A 153 5.03 -7.72 -15.77
C PRO A 153 4.11 -7.45 -16.95
N SER A 154 2.81 -7.29 -16.72
CA SER A 154 1.84 -7.01 -17.79
C SER A 154 2.11 -5.69 -18.51
N ARG A 155 2.53 -4.64 -17.78
CA ARG A 155 2.86 -3.36 -18.40
C ARG A 155 4.17 -3.41 -19.16
N LEU A 156 5.17 -4.14 -18.65
CA LEU A 156 6.42 -4.34 -19.38
C LEU A 156 6.21 -5.02 -20.74
N ASP A 157 5.22 -5.91 -20.84
CA ASP A 157 4.91 -6.66 -22.06
C ASP A 157 4.21 -5.80 -23.13
N VAL A 158 3.34 -4.88 -22.74
CA VAL A 158 2.45 -4.17 -23.69
C VAL A 158 2.73 -2.66 -23.83
N ASP A 159 3.48 -2.05 -22.91
CA ASP A 159 3.72 -0.60 -22.86
C ASP A 159 5.21 -0.29 -23.00
N ALA A 160 5.66 -0.11 -24.25
CA ALA A 160 7.05 0.20 -24.56
C ALA A 160 7.55 1.50 -23.91
N VAL A 161 6.66 2.49 -23.70
CA VAL A 161 7.01 3.74 -23.02
C VAL A 161 7.31 3.46 -21.55
N PHE A 162 6.47 2.66 -20.90
CA PHE A 162 6.70 2.20 -19.53
C PHE A 162 7.98 1.37 -19.43
N THR A 163 8.22 0.42 -20.33
CA THR A 163 9.44 -0.41 -20.34
C THR A 163 10.70 0.44 -20.48
N ASN A 164 10.71 1.40 -21.40
CA ASN A 164 11.83 2.31 -21.58
C ASN A 164 12.06 3.17 -20.33
N ALA A 165 11.00 3.68 -19.70
CA ALA A 165 11.11 4.44 -18.46
C ALA A 165 11.69 3.59 -17.32
N MET A 166 11.20 2.36 -17.15
CA MET A 166 11.69 1.41 -16.16
C MET A 166 13.17 1.11 -16.35
N ASN A 167 13.59 0.76 -17.58
CA ASN A 167 14.99 0.49 -17.91
C ASN A 167 15.88 1.71 -17.62
N ALA A 168 15.47 2.90 -18.08
CA ALA A 168 16.20 4.13 -17.81
C ALA A 168 16.28 4.47 -16.32
N GLY A 169 15.25 4.14 -15.53
CA GLY A 169 15.24 4.30 -14.08
C GLY A 169 16.24 3.37 -13.39
N LEU A 170 16.25 2.10 -13.77
CA LEU A 170 17.16 1.08 -13.22
C LEU A 170 18.62 1.36 -13.57
N THR A 171 18.92 1.75 -14.81
CA THR A 171 20.27 2.14 -15.22
C THR A 171 20.74 3.41 -14.51
N ARG A 172 19.86 4.43 -14.38
CA ARG A 172 20.21 5.68 -13.68
C ARG A 172 20.49 5.48 -12.19
N ALA A 173 19.85 4.50 -11.58
CA ALA A 173 20.10 4.12 -10.20
C ALA A 173 21.33 3.21 -10.02
N ASP A 174 22.09 2.96 -11.10
CA ASP A 174 23.32 2.15 -11.10
C ASP A 174 23.12 0.75 -10.49
N THR A 175 21.99 0.13 -10.84
CA THR A 175 21.64 -1.21 -10.32
C THR A 175 22.42 -2.34 -11.00
N GLY A 176 23.22 -2.04 -12.03
CA GLY A 176 23.81 -3.03 -12.96
C GLY A 176 22.85 -3.52 -14.04
N ILE A 177 21.53 -3.30 -13.88
CA ILE A 177 20.52 -3.72 -14.86
C ILE A 177 20.49 -2.74 -16.04
N SER A 178 20.71 -3.28 -17.24
CA SER A 178 20.59 -2.55 -18.50
C SER A 178 19.17 -2.61 -19.09
N ARG A 179 18.47 -3.73 -18.93
CA ARG A 179 17.06 -3.87 -19.32
C ARG A 179 16.34 -4.99 -18.58
N LEU A 180 15.02 -4.85 -18.48
CA LEU A 180 14.09 -5.92 -18.17
C LEU A 180 13.55 -6.53 -19.45
N ASP A 181 13.40 -7.84 -19.48
CA ASP A 181 12.93 -8.58 -20.66
C ASP A 181 12.23 -9.88 -20.27
N PHE A 182 11.68 -10.56 -21.28
CA PHE A 182 10.97 -11.82 -21.13
C PHE A 182 11.70 -12.95 -21.86
N GLU A 183 12.12 -13.99 -21.13
CA GLU A 183 12.76 -15.18 -21.68
C GLU A 183 11.81 -16.38 -21.70
N ASP A 184 11.77 -17.11 -22.81
CA ASP A 184 10.96 -18.33 -22.93
C ASP A 184 11.38 -19.39 -21.90
N MET A 185 10.39 -20.07 -21.33
CA MET A 185 10.61 -21.19 -20.43
C MET A 185 9.61 -22.32 -20.69
N ARG A 186 10.02 -23.54 -20.34
CA ARG A 186 9.13 -24.70 -20.40
C ARG A 186 7.96 -24.53 -19.43
N VAL A 187 6.76 -24.88 -19.88
CA VAL A 187 5.54 -24.90 -19.04
C VAL A 187 5.76 -25.71 -17.76
N GLY A 188 6.39 -26.89 -17.86
CA GLY A 188 6.70 -27.73 -16.70
C GLY A 188 7.72 -27.16 -15.70
N ALA A 189 8.34 -26.02 -15.99
CA ALA A 189 9.21 -25.30 -15.05
C ALA A 189 8.44 -24.25 -14.23
N LEU A 190 7.14 -24.10 -14.45
CA LEU A 190 6.27 -23.33 -13.58
C LEU A 190 6.10 -24.04 -12.23
N SER A 191 6.15 -23.29 -11.14
CA SER A 191 5.90 -23.80 -9.79
C SER A 191 4.40 -23.86 -9.46
N ILE A 192 3.57 -24.33 -10.41
CA ILE A 192 2.12 -24.53 -10.21
C ILE A 192 1.68 -25.92 -10.67
N PRO A 193 0.64 -26.50 -10.04
CA PRO A 193 0.08 -27.79 -10.45
C PRO A 193 -0.37 -27.81 -11.92
N SER A 194 -0.16 -28.92 -12.61
CA SER A 194 -0.47 -29.04 -14.04
C SER A 194 -1.96 -28.89 -14.36
N ASP A 195 -2.83 -29.38 -13.48
CA ASP A 195 -4.28 -29.22 -13.59
C ASP A 195 -4.71 -27.74 -13.58
N VAL A 196 -4.02 -26.91 -12.78
CA VAL A 196 -4.24 -25.46 -12.77
C VAL A 196 -3.74 -24.82 -14.07
N VAL A 197 -2.59 -25.26 -14.60
CA VAL A 197 -2.08 -24.78 -15.89
C VAL A 197 -3.08 -25.09 -17.00
N ASP A 198 -3.61 -26.31 -17.04
CA ASP A 198 -4.58 -26.74 -18.04
C ASP A 198 -5.86 -25.89 -18.00
N GLU A 199 -6.37 -25.58 -16.80
CA GLU A 199 -7.52 -24.69 -16.61
C GLU A 199 -7.25 -23.27 -17.15
N LEU A 200 -6.04 -22.73 -16.92
CA LEU A 200 -5.65 -21.42 -17.41
C LEU A 200 -5.50 -21.40 -18.93
N VAL A 201 -4.95 -22.46 -19.52
CA VAL A 201 -4.83 -22.62 -20.97
C VAL A 201 -6.22 -22.71 -21.62
N GLU A 202 -7.13 -23.52 -21.09
CA GLU A 202 -8.51 -23.61 -21.57
C GLU A 202 -9.25 -22.27 -21.48
N THR A 203 -8.97 -21.52 -20.42
CA THR A 203 -9.49 -20.17 -20.25
C THR A 203 -8.95 -19.22 -21.31
N LEU A 204 -7.64 -19.24 -21.56
CA LEU A 204 -7.00 -18.43 -22.60
C LEU A 204 -7.53 -18.78 -24.00
N ARG A 205 -7.79 -20.05 -24.30
CA ARG A 205 -8.40 -20.47 -25.59
C ARG A 205 -9.78 -19.84 -25.80
N LYS A 206 -10.55 -19.66 -24.72
CA LYS A 206 -11.91 -19.08 -24.79
C LYS A 206 -11.91 -17.55 -24.83
N THR A 207 -10.98 -16.91 -24.13
CA THR A 207 -11.03 -15.45 -23.91
C THR A 207 -9.91 -14.68 -24.59
N GLY A 208 -8.87 -15.34 -25.06
CA GLY A 208 -7.61 -14.72 -25.45
C GLY A 208 -6.90 -14.02 -24.27
N GLY A 209 -5.83 -13.31 -24.60
CA GLY A 209 -5.09 -12.44 -23.67
C GLY A 209 -3.89 -13.12 -23.00
N THR A 210 -3.49 -12.55 -21.86
CA THR A 210 -2.30 -12.96 -21.09
C THR A 210 -2.68 -13.25 -19.64
N VAL A 211 -2.21 -14.37 -19.11
CA VAL A 211 -2.28 -14.69 -17.69
C VAL A 211 -0.95 -14.36 -17.03
N MET A 212 -0.98 -13.58 -15.96
CA MET A 212 0.19 -13.28 -15.15
C MET A 212 0.28 -14.23 -13.96
N LEU A 213 1.45 -14.84 -13.81
CA LEU A 213 1.78 -15.78 -12.76
C LEU A 213 2.87 -15.15 -11.88
N SER A 214 2.58 -15.01 -10.59
CA SER A 214 3.55 -14.50 -9.61
C SER A 214 3.86 -15.56 -8.57
N THR A 215 5.15 -15.76 -8.29
CA THR A 215 5.62 -16.63 -7.21
C THR A 215 5.76 -15.86 -5.91
N ARG A 216 5.72 -16.54 -4.76
CA ARG A 216 5.98 -15.92 -3.45
C ARG A 216 7.37 -15.29 -3.31
N ASN A 217 8.30 -15.65 -4.20
CA ASN A 217 9.68 -15.17 -4.16
C ASN A 217 9.90 -13.98 -5.10
N GLY A 218 8.84 -13.43 -5.72
CA GLY A 218 8.89 -12.26 -6.59
C GLY A 218 9.33 -12.53 -8.03
N ASP A 219 9.44 -13.81 -8.44
CA ASP A 219 9.52 -14.14 -9.87
C ASP A 219 8.14 -13.98 -10.52
N HIS A 220 8.13 -13.45 -11.73
CA HIS A 220 6.95 -13.28 -12.56
C HIS A 220 7.10 -14.04 -13.88
N ALA A 221 6.00 -14.62 -14.35
CA ALA A 221 5.89 -15.21 -15.67
C ALA A 221 4.57 -14.82 -16.34
N LEU A 222 4.58 -14.76 -17.65
CA LEU A 222 3.41 -14.56 -18.50
C LEU A 222 3.11 -15.87 -19.21
N LEU A 223 1.84 -16.27 -19.19
CA LEU A 223 1.31 -17.38 -19.95
C LEU A 223 0.40 -16.82 -21.05
N THR A 224 0.72 -17.14 -22.30
CA THR A 224 -0.02 -16.78 -23.51
C THR A 224 -0.25 -18.02 -24.37
N LEU A 225 -1.04 -17.87 -25.43
CA LEU A 225 -1.10 -18.84 -26.52
C LEU A 225 -0.40 -18.24 -27.73
N ASP A 226 0.35 -19.06 -28.47
CA ASP A 226 0.84 -18.67 -29.79
C ASP A 226 -0.25 -18.79 -30.87
N ASP A 227 0.14 -18.51 -32.11
CA ASP A 227 -0.76 -18.55 -33.27
C ASP A 227 -1.30 -19.97 -33.55
N ASP A 228 -0.61 -21.02 -33.09
CA ASP A 228 -1.02 -22.43 -33.21
C ASP A 228 -1.91 -22.88 -32.04
N GLY A 229 -2.12 -22.02 -31.03
CA GLY A 229 -2.92 -22.31 -29.85
C GLY A 229 -2.18 -23.12 -28.78
N GLU A 230 -0.85 -23.20 -28.89
CA GLU A 230 0.03 -23.86 -27.94
C GLU A 230 0.46 -22.89 -26.81
N PRO A 231 0.61 -23.38 -25.57
CA PRO A 231 0.94 -22.55 -24.43
C PRO A 231 2.40 -22.08 -24.46
N VAL A 232 2.59 -20.77 -24.45
CA VAL A 232 3.90 -20.12 -24.33
C VAL A 232 4.05 -19.50 -22.96
N VAL A 233 5.15 -19.80 -22.28
CA VAL A 233 5.47 -19.22 -20.97
C VAL A 233 6.74 -18.41 -21.07
N ARG A 234 6.65 -17.13 -20.72
CA ARG A 234 7.80 -16.21 -20.71
C ARG A 234 8.05 -15.69 -19.31
N ARG A 235 9.28 -15.83 -18.81
CA ARG A 235 9.69 -15.34 -17.48
C ARG A 235 10.29 -13.94 -17.58
N LEU A 236 9.93 -13.08 -16.65
CA LEU A 236 10.59 -11.78 -16.48
C LEU A 236 12.00 -11.96 -15.92
N VAL A 237 12.99 -11.42 -16.62
CA VAL A 237 14.42 -11.44 -16.25
C VAL A 237 15.01 -10.02 -16.27
N ALA A 238 16.10 -9.85 -15.53
CA ALA A 238 16.92 -8.65 -15.54
C ALA A 238 18.22 -8.94 -16.28
N HIS A 239 18.49 -8.20 -17.35
CA HIS A 239 19.77 -8.25 -18.05
C HIS A 239 20.73 -7.25 -17.44
N HIS A 240 21.94 -7.73 -17.15
CA HIS A 240 23.04 -6.94 -16.62
C HIS A 240 24.09 -6.69 -17.66
N GLU A 241 24.72 -5.52 -17.59
CA GLU A 241 25.96 -5.22 -18.30
C GLU A 241 27.01 -4.76 -17.28
N VAL A 242 28.15 -5.42 -17.29
CA VAL A 242 29.27 -5.11 -16.41
C VAL A 242 30.48 -4.75 -17.24
N GLU A 243 31.07 -3.59 -16.96
CA GLU A 243 32.38 -3.20 -17.49
C GLU A 243 33.45 -3.94 -16.68
N THR A 244 34.19 -4.84 -17.33
CA THR A 244 35.28 -5.62 -16.72
C THR A 244 36.67 -5.05 -17.02
N GLY A 245 36.72 -3.89 -17.70
CA GLY A 245 37.92 -3.21 -18.15
C GLY A 245 37.59 -1.96 -18.98
N PRO A 246 38.59 -1.18 -19.41
CA PRO A 246 38.42 0.10 -20.09
C PRO A 246 38.04 -0.01 -21.58
N GLY A 247 38.11 -1.20 -22.18
CA GLY A 247 37.80 -1.43 -23.59
C GLY A 247 36.33 -1.81 -23.81
N ALA A 248 35.81 -1.56 -25.02
CA ALA A 248 34.45 -1.97 -25.40
C ALA A 248 34.30 -3.50 -25.41
N GLU A 249 35.39 -4.23 -25.65
CA GLU A 249 35.46 -5.69 -25.56
C GLU A 249 35.43 -6.24 -24.12
N ASP A 250 35.58 -5.38 -23.11
CA ASP A 250 35.56 -5.78 -21.70
C ASP A 250 34.14 -5.73 -21.10
N ARG A 251 33.08 -5.55 -21.92
CA ARG A 251 31.69 -5.61 -21.44
C ARG A 251 31.23 -7.05 -21.39
N ARG A 252 30.78 -7.52 -20.22
CA ARG A 252 30.10 -8.82 -20.06
C ARG A 252 28.62 -8.60 -19.81
N SER A 253 27.80 -9.45 -20.43
CA SER A 253 26.36 -9.47 -20.21
C SER A 253 25.91 -10.83 -19.66
N PHE A 254 24.94 -10.79 -18.76
CA PHE A 254 24.27 -11.97 -18.23
C PHE A 254 22.85 -11.62 -17.79
N SER A 255 21.98 -12.63 -17.70
CA SER A 255 20.63 -12.50 -17.18
C SER A 255 20.54 -13.07 -15.77
N LEU A 256 19.80 -12.39 -14.90
CA LEU A 256 19.38 -12.91 -13.60
C LEU A 256 17.86 -13.01 -13.55
N ARG A 257 17.35 -14.01 -12.82
CA ARG A 257 15.95 -14.01 -12.40
C ARG A 257 15.73 -12.94 -11.36
N LEU A 258 14.50 -12.41 -11.28
CA LEU A 258 14.19 -11.39 -10.28
C LEU A 258 14.44 -11.85 -8.85
N ARG A 259 14.24 -13.13 -8.52
CA ARG A 259 14.61 -13.66 -7.19
C ARG A 259 16.11 -13.69 -6.89
N GLU A 260 16.97 -13.63 -7.91
CA GLU A 260 18.43 -13.61 -7.79
C GLU A 260 18.95 -12.17 -7.61
N GLU A 261 18.09 -11.16 -7.86
CA GLU A 261 18.38 -9.76 -7.56
C GLU A 261 18.39 -9.45 -6.07
N SER A 262 19.13 -8.41 -5.71
CA SER A 262 19.11 -7.89 -4.33
C SER A 262 17.70 -7.44 -3.92
N ASP A 263 17.38 -7.58 -2.63
CA ASP A 263 16.11 -7.08 -2.07
C ASP A 263 15.91 -5.58 -2.37
N GLY A 264 16.99 -4.80 -2.29
CA GLY A 264 17.00 -3.38 -2.62
C GLY A 264 16.64 -3.10 -4.09
N THR A 265 17.20 -3.87 -5.04
CA THR A 265 16.91 -3.74 -6.47
C THR A 265 15.45 -4.09 -6.77
N ARG A 266 14.96 -5.21 -6.23
CA ARG A 266 13.56 -5.63 -6.39
C ARG A 266 12.61 -4.61 -5.78
N ARG A 267 12.96 -4.06 -4.62
CA ARG A 267 12.17 -3.02 -3.97
C ARG A 267 12.14 -1.74 -4.80
N PHE A 268 13.29 -1.31 -5.30
CA PHE A 268 13.40 -0.13 -6.15
C PHE A 268 12.59 -0.29 -7.44
N MET A 269 12.71 -1.44 -8.11
CA MET A 269 11.92 -1.79 -9.30
C MET A 269 10.40 -1.66 -9.03
N ASN A 270 9.94 -2.15 -7.88
CA ASN A 270 8.55 -2.01 -7.50
C ASN A 270 8.16 -0.57 -7.16
N LEU A 271 9.07 0.31 -6.74
CA LEU A 271 8.78 1.72 -6.41
C LEU A 271 8.86 2.67 -7.61
N LEU A 272 9.67 2.35 -8.63
CA LEU A 272 9.89 3.18 -9.81
C LEU A 272 8.60 3.72 -10.47
N PRO A 273 7.52 2.93 -10.65
CA PRO A 273 6.28 3.43 -11.23
C PRO A 273 5.69 4.64 -10.51
N ILE A 274 5.73 4.65 -9.16
CA ILE A 274 5.22 5.78 -8.36
C ILE A 274 6.14 7.00 -8.52
N LEU A 275 7.45 6.78 -8.56
CA LEU A 275 8.41 7.87 -8.75
C LEU A 275 8.21 8.57 -10.10
N PHE A 276 7.87 7.82 -11.16
CA PHE A 276 7.55 8.41 -12.46
C PHE A 276 6.25 9.23 -12.44
N GLN A 277 5.22 8.73 -11.73
CA GLN A 277 3.95 9.44 -11.58
C GLN A 277 4.13 10.76 -10.82
N LEU A 278 4.90 10.76 -9.73
CA LEU A 278 5.15 11.95 -8.91
C LEU A 278 5.94 13.03 -9.67
N ARG A 279 6.80 12.65 -10.62
CA ARG A 279 7.61 13.61 -11.39
C ARG A 279 6.83 14.30 -12.53
N GLY A 280 5.54 14.06 -12.66
CA GLY A 280 4.73 14.59 -13.77
C GLY A 280 5.15 14.06 -15.14
N GLN A 281 5.97 13.01 -15.21
CA GLN A 281 6.36 12.36 -16.47
C GLN A 281 5.21 11.56 -17.10
N TRP A 282 4.03 11.57 -16.46
CA TRP A 282 2.81 10.91 -16.88
C TRP A 282 1.59 11.80 -16.57
N MET A 283 1.08 12.53 -17.57
CA MET A 283 -0.21 13.25 -17.48
C MET A 283 -1.24 12.78 -18.53
N SER A 284 -1.19 11.52 -18.94
CA SER A 284 -2.26 10.94 -19.75
C SER A 284 -2.59 9.52 -19.25
N ALA A 285 -3.82 9.36 -18.74
CA ALA A 285 -4.52 8.11 -18.38
C ALA A 285 -4.40 7.50 -16.96
N ALA A 286 -3.63 8.03 -16.01
CA ALA A 286 -3.45 7.38 -14.69
C ALA A 286 -4.28 7.95 -13.51
N SER A 287 -5.33 8.75 -13.75
CA SER A 287 -6.07 9.44 -12.67
C SER A 287 -6.94 8.55 -11.77
N SER A 288 -6.93 7.22 -11.92
CA SER A 288 -7.82 6.31 -11.17
C SER A 288 -7.15 5.14 -10.41
N SER A 289 -5.82 5.03 -10.39
CA SER A 289 -5.14 3.78 -9.97
C SER A 289 -4.31 3.87 -8.69
N TRP A 290 -4.87 4.35 -7.58
CA TRP A 290 -4.28 4.08 -6.25
C TRP A 290 -4.61 2.66 -5.75
N ARG A 291 -5.58 1.98 -6.36
CA ARG A 291 -6.07 0.63 -5.96
C ARG A 291 -5.21 -0.56 -6.40
N SER A 292 -4.13 -0.34 -7.15
CA SER A 292 -3.28 -1.42 -7.71
C SER A 292 -2.22 -1.95 -6.74
N TRP A 293 -2.07 -1.35 -5.57
CA TRP A 293 -1.11 -1.75 -4.55
C TRP A 293 -1.84 -2.54 -3.46
N ARG A 294 -1.46 -3.81 -3.24
CA ARG A 294 -2.01 -4.64 -2.16
C ARG A 294 -0.90 -5.08 -1.20
N THR A 295 -1.24 -5.13 0.08
CA THR A 295 -0.49 -5.87 1.10
C THR A 295 -0.75 -7.38 0.96
N PRO A 296 0.21 -8.26 1.31
CA PRO A 296 -0.05 -9.70 1.39
C PRO A 296 -1.17 -9.96 2.41
N CYS A 297 -2.20 -10.70 2.01
CA CYS A 297 -3.31 -11.07 2.88
C CYS A 297 -2.79 -11.84 4.11
N THR A 298 -3.05 -11.32 5.31
CA THR A 298 -3.03 -12.14 6.53
C THR A 298 -4.20 -13.12 6.51
N PRO A 299 -4.01 -14.40 6.87
CA PRO A 299 -5.10 -15.37 6.86
C PRO A 299 -6.13 -15.06 7.96
N GLY A 300 -7.35 -14.70 7.55
CA GLY A 300 -8.59 -15.00 8.24
C GLY A 300 -8.96 -14.17 9.49
N SER A 301 -9.72 -13.09 9.29
CA SER A 301 -10.78 -12.71 10.24
C SER A 301 -12.13 -13.07 9.64
N ARG A 302 -12.77 -14.12 10.18
CA ARG A 302 -14.14 -14.47 9.82
C ARG A 302 -15.06 -13.32 10.26
N ARG A 303 -15.75 -12.69 9.31
CA ARG A 303 -16.99 -11.97 9.61
C ARG A 303 -18.04 -13.01 10.00
N SER A 304 -18.45 -13.00 11.27
CA SER A 304 -19.67 -13.67 11.71
C SER A 304 -20.87 -12.83 11.28
N SER A 305 -21.65 -13.33 10.32
CA SER A 305 -23.00 -12.84 10.08
C SER A 305 -23.94 -13.47 11.10
N SER A 306 -24.50 -12.66 11.98
CA SER A 306 -25.57 -13.04 12.89
C SER A 306 -26.90 -13.09 12.13
N SER A 307 -27.48 -14.28 12.00
CA SER A 307 -28.91 -14.48 11.71
C SER A 307 -29.53 -15.18 12.91
N ALA A 308 -30.56 -14.54 13.47
CA ALA A 308 -31.32 -15.01 14.62
C ALA A 308 -32.10 -16.31 14.32
N GLY A 309 -32.14 -17.20 15.31
CA GLY A 309 -32.96 -18.40 15.34
C GLY A 309 -32.73 -19.18 16.64
N SER A 310 -33.65 -19.04 17.59
CA SER A 310 -33.70 -19.81 18.86
C SER A 310 -34.53 -21.10 18.68
N PRO A 311 -34.69 -21.97 19.70
CA PRO A 311 -33.71 -22.96 20.17
C PRO A 311 -34.28 -24.41 20.18
N GLY A 312 -33.42 -25.42 20.29
CA GLY A 312 -33.87 -26.82 20.48
C GLY A 312 -32.76 -27.79 20.91
N SER A 313 -32.86 -28.22 22.18
CA SER A 313 -32.48 -29.52 22.80
C SER A 313 -31.08 -30.15 22.65
N GLU A 314 -30.41 -30.24 23.82
CA GLU A 314 -29.78 -31.42 24.47
C GLU A 314 -28.64 -32.24 23.83
N GLY A 315 -27.57 -32.45 24.62
CA GLY A 315 -26.82 -33.73 24.69
C GLY A 315 -25.35 -33.75 24.24
N GLN A 316 -24.40 -33.68 25.20
CA GLN A 316 -22.97 -34.07 25.06
C GLN A 316 -22.78 -35.62 25.07
N PRO A 317 -21.56 -36.26 25.05
CA PRO A 317 -20.16 -35.78 24.90
C PRO A 317 -19.18 -36.59 23.98
N TRP A 318 -18.04 -35.95 23.64
CA TRP A 318 -16.65 -36.44 23.52
C TRP A 318 -16.28 -37.72 22.71
N SER A 319 -15.42 -37.56 21.70
CA SER A 319 -14.27 -38.47 21.46
C SER A 319 -13.13 -37.79 20.69
N ARG A 320 -11.90 -38.01 21.18
CA ARG A 320 -10.61 -37.57 20.62
C ARG A 320 -10.24 -38.38 19.38
N SER A 321 -9.64 -37.75 18.35
CA SER A 321 -8.61 -38.42 17.55
C SER A 321 -7.74 -37.48 16.70
N ALA A 322 -6.44 -37.63 16.90
CA ALA A 322 -5.36 -37.68 15.90
C ALA A 322 -5.05 -36.46 15.03
N ARG A 323 -3.89 -35.87 15.35
CA ARG A 323 -3.03 -35.06 14.48
C ARG A 323 -2.79 -35.75 13.13
N ARG A 324 -3.01 -35.04 12.03
CA ARG A 324 -2.28 -35.21 10.77
C ARG A 324 -1.65 -33.87 10.40
N ARG A 325 -0.31 -33.82 10.38
CA ARG A 325 0.45 -32.73 9.76
C ARG A 325 0.28 -32.88 8.24
N GLY A 326 -0.50 -32.01 7.62
CA GLY A 326 -0.50 -31.81 6.18
C GLY A 326 0.60 -30.82 5.81
N ARG A 327 1.44 -31.19 4.83
CA ARG A 327 2.40 -30.30 4.16
C ARG A 327 1.68 -29.04 3.69
N MET A 328 2.30 -27.89 3.93
CA MET A 328 1.94 -26.62 3.28
C MET A 328 2.23 -26.76 1.78
N SER A 329 1.20 -26.58 0.97
CA SER A 329 1.30 -26.41 -0.48
C SER A 329 1.62 -24.94 -0.76
N ASP A 330 2.60 -24.70 -1.63
CA ASP A 330 2.92 -23.37 -2.17
C ASP A 330 1.77 -22.91 -3.07
N GLU A 331 0.95 -21.96 -2.61
CA GLU A 331 -0.07 -21.32 -3.42
C GLU A 331 0.56 -20.16 -4.22
N ALA A 332 0.55 -20.28 -5.54
CA ALA A 332 0.83 -19.21 -6.49
C ALA A 332 -0.40 -18.30 -6.65
N ARG A 333 -0.16 -17.03 -6.97
CA ARG A 333 -1.24 -16.04 -7.16
C ARG A 333 -1.42 -15.78 -8.66
N VAL A 334 -2.64 -15.98 -9.14
CA VAL A 334 -3.06 -15.75 -10.53
C VAL A 334 -3.88 -14.46 -10.59
N GLU A 335 -3.48 -13.52 -11.43
CA GLU A 335 -4.22 -12.28 -11.66
C GLU A 335 -4.42 -12.04 -13.16
N ARG A 336 -5.67 -11.76 -13.56
CA ARG A 336 -6.06 -11.58 -14.97
C ARG A 336 -6.06 -10.08 -15.31
N VAL A 337 -5.34 -9.70 -16.36
CA VAL A 337 -5.42 -8.35 -16.94
C VAL A 337 -6.26 -8.43 -18.21
N ARG A 338 -7.33 -7.64 -18.30
CA ARG A 338 -8.11 -7.47 -19.54
C ARG A 338 -7.47 -6.33 -20.33
N GLY A 339 -7.14 -6.60 -21.60
CA GLY A 339 -6.69 -5.60 -22.57
C GLY A 339 -7.78 -4.64 -22.97
#